data_AF-A0A1B9P638-F1
#
_entry.id   AF-A0A1B9P638-F1
#
_cell.length_a   1.000
_cell.length_b   1.000
_cell.length_c   1.000
_cell.angle_alpha   90.00
_cell.angle_beta   90.00
_cell.angle_gamma   90.00
#
_symmetry.space_group_name_H-M   'P 1'
#
loop_
_entity.id
_entity.type
_entity.pdbx_description
1 polymer ?
#
loop_
_entity_poly.entity_id
_entity_poly.type
_entity_poly.pdbx_seq_one_letter_code
_entity_poly.pdbx_strand_id
1 'polypeptide(L)'
;MTLVTVLPDEGPSIELSVVDIIGSIIIGPFIESVLMIPFMWLLSTFIDRVIIIALLNAALWSFIHSLSYPLWGVFTFSSFVIFTISYQVWRDISTKLAFSIMFGIHALLNLFVVLVMSL
;
A
#
# COMPACT_ATOMS: atom_id res chain seq x y z
N MET A 1 33.41 -29.80 14.82
CA MET A 1 33.11 -28.51 15.46
C MET A 1 32.56 -27.60 14.39
N THR A 2 31.23 -27.56 14.25
CA THR A 2 30.55 -26.78 13.21
C THR A 2 30.40 -25.37 13.73
N LEU A 3 31.10 -24.41 13.12
CA LEU A 3 30.99 -22.99 13.45
C LEU A 3 29.64 -22.50 12.89
N VAL A 4 28.59 -22.57 13.70
CA VAL A 4 27.36 -21.82 13.42
C VAL A 4 27.68 -20.39 13.80
N THR A 5 28.03 -19.57 12.81
CA THR A 5 28.04 -18.12 12.98
C THR A 5 26.60 -17.69 13.19
N VAL A 6 26.16 -17.69 14.45
CA VAL A 6 24.97 -16.98 14.87
C VAL A 6 25.28 -15.52 14.59
N LEU A 7 24.68 -14.98 13.54
CA LEU A 7 24.72 -13.55 13.30
C LEU A 7 24.10 -12.90 14.55
N PRO A 8 24.82 -11.98 15.22
CA PRO A 8 24.25 -11.29 16.35
C PRO A 8 22.94 -10.61 15.94
N ASP A 9 21.97 -10.65 16.85
CA ASP A 9 20.70 -9.94 16.75
C ASP A 9 21.00 -8.43 16.93
N GLU A 10 21.59 -7.81 15.90
CA GLU A 10 22.07 -6.41 15.93
C GLU A 10 20.95 -5.40 15.57
N GLY A 11 19.74 -5.89 15.32
CA GLY A 11 18.55 -5.07 15.15
C GLY A 11 17.80 -4.89 16.47
N PRO A 12 17.08 -3.77 16.69
CA PRO A 12 16.10 -3.71 17.76
C PRO A 12 15.08 -4.83 17.57
N SER A 13 14.85 -5.67 18.59
CA SER A 13 13.81 -6.68 18.57
C SER A 13 12.45 -5.99 18.44
N ILE A 14 11.81 -6.09 17.27
CA ILE A 14 10.46 -5.55 17.04
C ILE A 14 9.46 -6.63 17.46
N GLU A 15 8.96 -6.55 18.69
CA GLU A 15 7.83 -7.38 19.11
C GLU A 15 6.53 -6.81 18.51
N LEU A 16 6.02 -7.45 17.45
CA LEU A 16 4.73 -7.11 16.85
C LEU A 16 3.62 -7.85 17.60
N SER A 17 2.62 -7.11 18.10
CA SER A 17 1.41 -7.72 18.63
C SER A 17 0.50 -8.19 17.50
N VAL A 18 -0.48 -9.04 17.82
CA VAL A 18 -1.54 -9.44 16.87
C VAL A 18 -2.31 -8.22 16.34
N VAL A 19 -2.47 -7.18 17.17
CA VAL A 19 -3.15 -5.94 16.78
C VAL A 19 -2.32 -5.18 15.74
N ASP A 20 -0.99 -5.13 15.90
CA ASP A 20 -0.11 -4.47 14.94
C ASP A 20 -0.13 -5.20 13.59
N ILE A 21 -0.09 -6.54 13.61
CA ILE A 21 -0.14 -7.36 12.39
C ILE A 21 -1.46 -7.15 11.64
N ILE A 22 -2.60 -7.27 12.34
CA ILE A 22 -3.93 -7.06 11.72
C ILE A 22 -4.09 -5.60 11.27
N GLY A 23 -3.58 -4.67 12.07
CA GLY A 23 -3.55 -3.24 11.79
C GLY A 23 -2.84 -2.93 10.47
N SER A 24 -1.63 -3.45 10.31
CA SER A 24 -0.79 -3.20 9.13
C SER A 24 -1.27 -3.93 7.87
N ILE A 25 -1.85 -5.12 7.99
CA ILE A 25 -2.21 -5.94 6.82
C ILE A 25 -3.64 -5.67 6.34
N ILE A 26 -4.57 -5.44 7.26
CA ILE A 26 -6.01 -5.37 6.94
C ILE A 26 -6.54 -3.97 7.17
N ILE A 27 -6.45 -3.45 8.40
CA ILE A 27 -7.18 -2.24 8.80
C ILE A 27 -6.62 -0.99 8.11
N GLY A 28 -5.30 -0.80 8.14
CA GLY A 28 -4.62 0.30 7.47
C GLY A 28 -4.89 0.30 5.96
N PRO A 29 -4.57 -0.78 5.24
CA PRO A 29 -4.83 -0.90 3.82
C PRO A 29 -6.30 -0.70 3.45
N PHE A 30 -7.25 -1.16 4.28
CA PHE A 30 -8.67 -0.96 4.05
C PHE A 30 -9.06 0.52 4.14
N ILE A 31 -8.68 1.20 5.24
CA ILE A 31 -8.97 2.62 5.45
C ILE A 31 -8.36 3.45 4.32
N GLU A 32 -7.09 3.21 4.00
CA GLU A 32 -6.40 3.91 2.93
C GLU A 32 -7.07 3.69 1.57
N SER A 33 -7.40 2.44 1.24
CA SER A 33 -8.13 2.09 0.02
C SER A 33 -9.47 2.84 -0.10
N VAL A 34 -10.21 2.97 1.01
CA VAL A 34 -11.47 3.73 1.03
C VAL A 34 -11.21 5.22 0.80
N LEU A 35 -10.18 5.79 1.43
CA LEU A 35 -9.82 7.20 1.28
C LEU A 35 -9.28 7.55 -0.11
N MET A 36 -8.66 6.60 -0.82
CA MET A 36 -8.22 6.80 -2.20
C MET A 36 -9.39 7.02 -3.16
N ILE A 37 -10.52 6.34 -2.95
CA ILE A 37 -11.68 6.36 -3.86
C ILE A 37 -12.22 7.77 -4.13
N PRO A 38 -12.55 8.62 -3.14
CA PRO A 38 -13.08 9.95 -3.41
C PRO A 38 -12.10 10.82 -4.19
N PHE A 39 -10.78 10.68 -3.96
CA PHE A 39 -9.79 11.42 -4.74
C PHE A 39 -9.70 10.91 -6.19
N MET A 40 -9.68 9.59 -6.39
CA MET A 40 -9.76 9.00 -7.74
C MET A 40 -11.04 9.40 -8.46
N TRP A 41 -12.18 9.43 -7.76
CA TRP A 41 -13.46 9.89 -8.30
C TRP A 41 -13.37 11.35 -8.74
N LEU A 42 -12.86 12.25 -7.89
CA LEU A 42 -12.67 13.66 -8.21
C LEU A 42 -11.73 13.86 -9.42
N LEU A 43 -10.64 13.11 -9.52
CA LEU A 43 -9.77 13.18 -10.68
C LEU A 43 -10.49 12.69 -11.95
N SER A 44 -11.31 11.64 -11.81
CA SER A 44 -12.06 11.06 -12.93
C SER A 44 -13.18 11.96 -13.45
N THR A 45 -13.61 12.99 -12.70
CA THR A 45 -14.60 13.96 -13.23
C THR A 45 -14.01 14.92 -14.25
N PHE A 46 -12.67 15.05 -14.31
CA PHE A 46 -11.97 15.99 -15.19
C PHE A 46 -10.98 15.31 -16.16
N ILE A 47 -10.63 14.06 -15.90
CA ILE A 47 -9.56 13.33 -16.61
C ILE A 47 -10.08 11.96 -17.01
N ASP A 48 -10.01 11.63 -18.30
CA ASP A 48 -10.41 10.30 -18.81
C ASP A 48 -9.25 9.30 -18.88
N ARG A 49 -8.01 9.79 -18.80
CA ARG A 49 -6.81 8.94 -18.94
C ARG A 49 -6.44 8.30 -17.62
N VAL A 50 -6.70 7.00 -17.50
CA VAL A 50 -6.38 6.16 -16.31
C VAL A 50 -4.95 6.37 -15.82
N ILE A 51 -3.96 6.42 -16.71
CA ILE A 51 -2.55 6.58 -16.32
C ILE A 51 -2.29 7.94 -15.64
N ILE A 52 -2.94 9.01 -16.09
CA ILE A 52 -2.78 10.34 -15.48
C ILE A 52 -3.41 10.35 -14.09
N ILE A 53 -4.61 9.77 -13.96
CA ILE A 53 -5.28 9.63 -12.65
C ILE A 53 -4.40 8.83 -11.69
N ALA A 54 -3.78 7.75 -12.15
CA ALA A 54 -2.89 6.92 -11.35
C ALA A 54 -1.64 7.67 -10.88
N LEU A 55 -0.99 8.43 -11.76
CA LEU A 55 0.19 9.22 -11.40
C LEU A 55 -0.15 10.33 -10.41
N LEU A 56 -1.28 11.03 -10.58
CA LEU A 56 -1.71 12.10 -9.67
C LEU A 56 -2.16 11.56 -8.31
N ASN A 57 -2.94 10.47 -8.30
CA ASN A 57 -3.33 9.80 -7.06
C ASN A 57 -2.11 9.28 -6.31
N ALA A 58 -1.20 8.58 -7.00
CA ALA A 58 0.05 8.12 -6.40
C ALA A 58 0.91 9.26 -5.87
N ALA A 59 1.02 10.38 -6.60
CA ALA A 59 1.79 11.54 -6.13
C ALA A 59 1.23 12.10 -4.82
N LEU A 60 -0.10 12.21 -4.68
CA LEU A 60 -0.73 12.67 -3.44
C LEU A 60 -0.39 11.73 -2.27
N TRP A 61 -0.63 10.43 -2.44
CA TRP A 61 -0.44 9.45 -1.37
C TRP A 61 1.03 9.27 -1.00
N SER A 62 1.94 9.26 -1.97
CA SER A 62 3.38 9.29 -1.74
C SER A 62 3.82 10.55 -1.01
N PHE A 63 3.26 11.72 -1.36
CA PHE A 63 3.57 12.95 -0.64
C PHE A 63 3.15 12.86 0.82
N ILE A 64 1.93 12.39 1.11
CA ILE A 64 1.44 12.18 2.48
C ILE A 64 2.37 11.23 3.25
N HIS A 65 2.82 10.13 2.63
CA HIS A 65 3.76 9.19 3.23
C HIS A 65 5.14 9.80 3.51
N SER A 66 5.57 10.73 2.66
CA SER A 66 6.82 11.45 2.83
C SER A 66 6.81 12.37 4.05
N LEU A 67 5.62 12.78 4.54
CA LEU A 67 5.48 13.62 5.74
C LEU A 67 5.92 12.87 7.01
N SER A 68 5.74 11.55 7.07
CA SER A 68 6.19 10.72 8.19
C SER A 68 7.67 10.33 8.02
N TYR A 69 8.05 9.88 6.81
CA TYR A 69 9.41 9.46 6.48
C TYR A 69 9.73 9.87 5.03
N PRO A 70 10.66 10.81 4.78
CA PRO A 70 10.83 11.42 3.45
C PRO A 70 11.02 10.45 2.29
N LEU A 71 11.80 9.37 2.48
CA LEU A 71 12.04 8.38 1.43
C LEU A 71 10.89 7.38 1.27
N TRP A 72 10.01 7.25 2.26
CA TRP A 72 8.93 6.27 2.23
C TRP A 72 7.96 6.54 1.08
N GLY A 73 7.64 7.80 0.80
CA GLY A 73 6.81 8.17 -0.34
C GLY A 73 7.37 7.75 -1.70
N VAL A 74 8.71 7.74 -1.86
CA VAL A 74 9.37 7.30 -3.10
C VAL A 74 9.13 5.80 -3.33
N PHE A 75 9.25 4.99 -2.27
CA PHE A 75 9.06 3.55 -2.37
C PHE A 75 7.59 3.15 -2.55
N THR A 76 6.65 3.89 -1.95
CA THR A 76 5.21 3.58 -2.05
C THR A 76 4.56 4.09 -3.33
N PHE A 77 5.22 4.98 -4.09
CA PHE A 77 4.66 5.59 -5.30
C PHE A 77 4.20 4.56 -6.34
N SER A 78 5.06 3.60 -6.67
CA SER A 78 4.75 2.57 -7.67
C SER A 78 3.54 1.72 -7.24
N SER A 79 3.44 1.40 -5.96
CA SER A 79 2.31 0.67 -5.39
C SER A 79 1.00 1.44 -5.54
N PHE A 80 0.98 2.73 -5.21
CA PHE A 80 -0.23 3.55 -5.40
C PHE A 80 -0.64 3.71 -6.87
N VAL A 81 0.31 3.72 -7.80
CA VAL A 81 0.01 3.68 -9.24
C VAL A 81 -0.74 2.38 -9.57
N ILE A 82 -0.23 1.23 -9.14
CA ILE A 82 -0.83 -0.09 -9.39
C ILE A 82 -2.22 -0.18 -8.77
N PHE A 83 -2.39 0.25 -7.52
CA PHE A 83 -3.67 0.26 -6.82
C PHE A 83 -4.70 1.09 -7.60
N THR A 84 -4.31 2.30 -8.03
CA THR A 84 -5.19 3.18 -8.80
C THR A 84 -5.58 2.56 -10.13
N ILE A 85 -4.62 2.04 -10.91
CA ILE A 85 -4.91 1.39 -12.19
C ILE A 85 -5.85 0.20 -11.98
N SER A 86 -5.59 -0.64 -10.97
CA SER A 86 -6.41 -1.80 -10.68
C SER A 86 -7.86 -1.41 -10.36
N TYR A 87 -8.07 -0.35 -9.57
CA TYR A 87 -9.41 0.15 -9.30
C TYR A 87 -10.08 0.69 -10.57
N GLN A 88 -9.40 1.56 -11.32
CA GLN A 88 -9.97 2.23 -12.49
C GLN A 88 -10.32 1.28 -13.63
N VAL A 89 -9.55 0.21 -13.85
CA VAL A 89 -9.82 -0.80 -14.89
C VAL A 89 -11.06 -1.64 -14.56
N TRP A 90 -11.26 -1.98 -13.28
CA TRP A 90 -12.32 -2.89 -12.87
C TRP A 90 -13.61 -2.18 -12.44
N ARG A 91 -13.59 -0.85 -12.21
CA ARG A 91 -14.76 -0.11 -11.73
C ARG A 91 -15.93 -0.13 -12.70
N ASP A 92 -15.64 -0.17 -14.01
CA ASP A 92 -16.66 -0.16 -15.07
C ASP A 92 -17.43 -1.48 -15.11
N ILE A 93 -16.86 -2.55 -14.55
CA ILE A 93 -17.52 -3.86 -14.37
C ILE A 93 -18.28 -3.87 -13.04
N SER A 94 -17.61 -3.53 -11.93
CA SER A 94 -18.24 -3.44 -10.62
C SER A 94 -17.34 -2.69 -9.64
N THR A 95 -17.87 -1.63 -9.02
CA THR A 95 -17.17 -0.88 -7.96
C THR A 95 -16.75 -1.77 -6.80
N LYS A 96 -17.56 -2.77 -6.43
CA LYS A 96 -17.22 -3.72 -5.36
C LYS A 96 -16.04 -4.60 -5.75
N LEU A 97 -16.05 -5.13 -6.97
CA LEU A 97 -14.94 -5.93 -7.50
C LEU A 97 -13.65 -5.11 -7.59
N ALA A 98 -13.74 -3.89 -8.13
CA ALA A 98 -12.61 -2.96 -8.24
C ALA A 98 -11.98 -2.66 -6.88
N PHE A 99 -12.82 -2.37 -5.88
CA PHE A 99 -12.36 -2.17 -4.51
C PHE A 99 -11.69 -3.44 -3.95
N SER A 100 -12.33 -4.60 -4.09
CA SER A 100 -11.77 -5.87 -3.58
C SER A 100 -10.42 -6.22 -4.22
N ILE A 101 -10.23 -5.95 -5.52
CA ILE A 101 -8.95 -6.17 -6.20
C ILE A 101 -7.90 -5.20 -5.68
N MET A 102 -8.19 -3.90 -5.66
CA MET A 102 -7.25 -2.87 -5.17
C MET A 102 -6.84 -3.15 -3.73
N PHE A 103 -7.81 -3.33 -2.83
CA PHE A 103 -7.58 -3.66 -1.43
C PHE A 103 -6.80 -4.96 -1.27
N GLY A 104 -7.12 -5.99 -2.06
CA GLY A 104 -6.42 -7.27 -2.02
C GLY A 104 -4.95 -7.14 -2.37
N ILE A 105 -4.60 -6.43 -3.44
CA ILE A 105 -3.20 -6.17 -3.82
C ILE A 105 -2.51 -5.37 -2.70
N HIS A 106 -3.20 -4.38 -2.14
CA HIS A 106 -2.64 -3.53 -1.08
C HIS A 106 -2.37 -4.30 0.23
N ALA A 107 -3.32 -5.13 0.67
CA ALA A 107 -3.17 -5.98 1.84
C ALA A 107 -2.07 -7.03 1.65
N LEU A 108 -1.97 -7.65 0.46
CA LEU A 108 -0.92 -8.62 0.15
C LEU A 108 0.47 -7.98 0.12
N LEU A 109 0.59 -6.75 -0.40
CA LEU A 109 1.86 -6.01 -0.34
C LEU A 109 2.26 -5.72 1.11
N ASN A 110 1.32 -5.29 1.96
CA ASN A 110 1.60 -5.05 3.38
C ASN A 110 1.96 -6.34 4.13
N LEU A 111 1.30 -7.45 3.82
CA LEU A 111 1.67 -8.77 4.34
C LEU A 111 3.11 -9.11 3.98
N PHE A 112 3.52 -8.91 2.73
CA PHE A 112 4.91 -9.14 2.31
C PHE A 112 5.90 -8.29 3.11
N VAL A 113 5.61 -6.99 3.31
CA VAL A 113 6.46 -6.09 4.10
C VAL A 113 6.55 -6.57 5.56
N VAL A 114 5.43 -6.90 6.20
CA VAL A 114 5.41 -7.40 7.59
C VAL A 114 6.23 -8.70 7.71
N LEU A 115 6.08 -9.63 6.76
CA LEU A 115 6.85 -10.88 6.75
C LEU A 115 8.35 -10.59 6.64
N VAL A 116 8.78 -9.73 5.71
CA VAL A 116 10.20 -9.40 5.53
C VAL A 116 10.78 -8.66 6.74
N MET A 117 10.00 -7.81 7.41
CA MET A 117 10.44 -7.12 8.63
C MET A 117 10.49 -8.02 9.87
N SER A 118 9.86 -9.20 9.81
CA SER A 118 9.82 -10.18 10.90
C SER A 118 10.82 -11.33 10.78
N LEU A 119 11.62 -11.35 9.71
CA LEU A 119 12.72 -12.30 9.46
C LEU A 119 14.05 -11.75 9.98
#